data_AF-A0A7H8M5E9-F1
#
_entry.id   AF-A0A7H8M5E9-F1
#
_cell.length_a   1.000
_cell.length_b   1.000
_cell.length_c   1.000
_cell.angle_alpha   90.00
_cell.angle_beta   90.00
_cell.angle_gamma   90.00
#
_symmetry.space_group_name_H-M   'P 1'
#
loop_
_entity.id
_entity.type
_entity.pdbx_description
1 polymer ?
#
loop_
_entity_poly.entity_id
_entity_poly.type
_entity_poly.pdbx_seq_one_letter_code
_entity_poly.pdbx_strand_id
1 'polypeptide(L)'
;MGQPLPAVQKVDRYVHERRATDQRLVDWAIYMFLLSWVTLGIYTVVVFYRRLKRTDLFRDRRYHYYGAVIEATRQYAEQSGRDGEDMKQLDDLRRYVKERFEDEHRPVNAGLSVFLSFITLGIYGLYAYYRTMRFWWEIQLTEEDFTDSLSDVWLRLGIVQYRVTYEPVPDLRRGFGTHLLLTIVTLGIYGFVWDYQLHTDPEKMYPEVHSTEDTVLTALRHAETAPHSGLAAA
;
A
#
# COMPACT_ATOMS: atom_id res chain seq x y z
N MET A 1 -31.71 2.02 14.17
CA MET A 1 -30.36 2.36 13.67
C MET A 1 -29.39 1.42 14.37
N GLY A 2 -29.02 0.31 13.72
CA GLY A 2 -28.02 -0.60 14.28
C GLY A 2 -26.67 0.10 14.32
N GLN A 3 -25.92 -0.06 15.42
CA GLN A 3 -24.54 0.43 15.46
C GLN A 3 -23.72 -0.30 14.39
N PRO A 4 -22.88 0.41 13.62
CA PRO A 4 -22.05 -0.26 12.63
C PRO A 4 -21.10 -1.23 13.32
N LEU A 5 -20.92 -2.41 12.76
CA LEU A 5 -20.05 -3.47 13.23
C LEU A 5 -18.68 -2.88 13.55
N PRO A 6 -18.09 -3.21 14.72
CA PRO A 6 -16.82 -2.63 15.14
C PRO A 6 -15.70 -2.78 14.12
N ALA A 7 -15.76 -3.83 13.28
CA ALA A 7 -14.77 -4.05 12.22
C ALA A 7 -14.94 -3.12 11.01
N VAL A 8 -16.17 -2.81 10.57
CA VAL A 8 -16.42 -1.87 9.45
C VAL A 8 -15.95 -0.46 9.81
N GLN A 9 -16.16 -0.04 11.07
CA GLN A 9 -15.63 1.23 11.58
C GLN A 9 -14.09 1.27 11.57
N LYS A 10 -13.42 0.14 11.83
CA LYS A 10 -11.95 0.06 11.74
C LYS A 10 -11.48 0.22 10.29
N VAL A 11 -12.15 -0.43 9.33
CA VAL A 11 -11.83 -0.27 7.90
C VAL A 11 -12.01 1.20 7.51
N ASP A 12 -13.14 1.81 7.87
CA ASP A 12 -13.42 3.22 7.61
C ASP A 12 -12.32 4.15 8.14
N ARG A 13 -11.86 3.92 9.37
CA ARG A 13 -10.76 4.68 9.97
C ARG A 13 -9.47 4.59 9.14
N TYR A 14 -9.08 3.41 8.69
CA TYR A 14 -7.85 3.23 7.91
C TYR A 14 -7.95 3.80 6.48
N VAL A 15 -9.14 3.82 5.91
CA VAL A 15 -9.43 4.53 4.66
C VAL A 15 -9.27 6.04 4.87
N HIS A 16 -9.78 6.60 5.97
CA HIS A 16 -9.62 8.03 6.26
C HIS A 16 -8.18 8.43 6.59
N GLU A 17 -7.41 7.54 7.23
CA GLU A 17 -6.01 7.75 7.60
C GLU A 17 -5.10 7.97 6.36
N ARG A 18 -5.54 7.55 5.17
CA ARG A 18 -4.83 7.78 3.90
C ARG A 18 -4.54 9.26 3.62
N ARG A 19 -5.39 10.17 4.10
CA ARG A 19 -5.19 11.63 3.94
C ARG A 19 -3.96 12.13 4.71
N ALA A 20 -3.56 11.43 5.76
CA ALA A 20 -2.38 11.77 6.56
C ALA A 20 -1.12 11.04 6.08
N THR A 21 -1.25 9.81 5.58
CA THR A 21 -0.10 9.00 5.15
C THR A 21 0.31 9.22 3.70
N ASP A 22 -0.66 9.43 2.80
CA ASP A 22 -0.45 9.44 1.35
C ASP A 22 -0.28 10.87 0.84
N GLN A 23 0.46 11.66 1.60
CA GLN A 23 0.69 13.06 1.28
C GLN A 23 1.66 13.21 0.11
N ARG A 24 1.26 14.08 -0.83
CA ARG A 24 2.13 14.52 -1.92
C ARG A 24 3.33 15.24 -1.34
N LEU A 25 4.52 14.90 -1.82
CA LEU A 25 5.72 15.63 -1.46
C LEU A 25 5.79 16.94 -2.26
N VAL A 26 6.75 17.80 -1.90
CA VAL A 26 7.02 19.02 -2.69
C VAL A 26 7.37 18.62 -4.12
N ASP A 27 6.83 19.36 -5.08
CA ASP A 27 7.09 19.13 -6.51
C ASP A 27 8.57 18.90 -6.80
N TRP A 28 8.86 17.88 -7.61
CA TRP A 28 10.22 17.44 -7.87
C TRP A 28 11.09 18.55 -8.46
N ALA A 29 10.56 19.39 -9.34
CA ALA A 29 11.33 20.48 -9.96
C ALA A 29 11.67 21.56 -8.93
N ILE A 30 10.73 21.91 -8.04
CA ILE A 30 10.97 22.86 -6.94
C ILE A 30 12.02 22.29 -5.97
N TYR A 31 11.88 21.01 -5.63
CA TYR A 31 12.84 20.29 -4.82
C TYR A 31 14.26 20.36 -5.43
N MET A 32 14.40 19.97 -6.69
CA MET A 32 15.71 19.77 -7.33
C MET A 32 16.39 21.08 -7.71
N PHE A 33 15.66 22.03 -8.31
CA PHE A 33 16.24 23.24 -8.89
C PHE A 33 16.23 24.45 -7.95
N LEU A 34 15.35 24.47 -6.95
CA LEU A 34 15.26 25.60 -6.01
C LEU A 34 15.73 25.21 -4.62
N LEU A 35 15.07 24.25 -3.98
CA LEU A 35 15.28 23.96 -2.56
C LEU A 35 16.62 23.28 -2.30
N SER A 36 17.08 22.40 -3.18
CA SER A 36 18.40 21.79 -3.08
C SER A 36 19.50 22.86 -3.07
N TRP A 37 19.42 23.86 -3.94
CA TRP A 37 20.41 24.93 -4.05
C TRP A 37 20.33 25.94 -2.90
N VAL A 38 19.12 26.41 -2.56
CA VAL A 38 18.90 27.39 -1.49
C VAL A 38 19.33 26.86 -0.13
N THR A 39 19.18 25.55 0.11
CA THR A 39 19.52 24.92 1.38
C THR A 39 20.90 24.26 1.40
N LEU A 40 21.74 24.49 0.38
CA LEU A 40 23.05 23.87 0.24
C LEU A 40 23.02 22.34 0.40
N GLY A 41 22.01 21.70 -0.18
CA GLY A 41 21.84 20.25 -0.16
C GLY A 41 21.16 19.68 1.09
N ILE A 42 20.97 20.45 2.17
CA ILE A 42 20.32 19.95 3.40
C ILE A 42 18.91 19.41 3.11
N TYR A 43 18.17 20.08 2.23
CA TYR A 43 16.82 19.68 1.88
C TYR A 43 16.74 18.33 1.15
N THR A 44 17.81 17.92 0.44
CA THR A 44 17.89 16.60 -0.21
C THR A 44 17.82 15.47 0.81
N VAL A 45 18.48 15.64 1.95
CA VAL A 45 18.46 14.70 3.07
C VAL A 45 17.05 14.65 3.68
N VAL A 46 16.41 15.81 3.84
CA VAL A 46 15.04 15.90 4.38
C VAL A 46 14.04 15.19 3.46
N VAL A 47 14.13 15.40 2.14
CA VAL A 47 13.27 14.72 1.17
C VAL A 47 13.53 13.23 1.17
N PHE A 48 14.80 12.80 1.24
CA PHE A 48 15.16 11.40 1.34
C PHE A 48 14.54 10.74 2.59
N TYR A 49 14.68 11.36 3.77
CA TYR A 49 14.00 10.91 4.98
C TYR A 49 12.48 10.83 4.81
N ARG A 50 11.86 11.88 4.26
CA ARG A 50 10.40 11.92 4.05
C ARG A 50 9.91 10.83 3.10
N ARG A 51 10.65 10.50 2.04
CA ARG A 51 10.31 9.41 1.11
C ARG A 51 10.28 8.06 1.84
N LEU A 52 11.33 7.77 2.62
CA LEU A 52 11.39 6.51 3.38
C LEU A 52 10.30 6.46 4.46
N LYS A 53 10.05 7.58 5.15
CA LYS A 53 9.00 7.66 6.17
C LYS A 53 7.62 7.45 5.55
N ARG A 54 7.36 8.00 4.37
CA ARG A 54 6.11 7.79 3.61
C ARG A 54 5.92 6.30 3.30
N THR A 55 6.97 5.62 2.84
CA THR A 55 6.94 4.17 2.61
C THR A 55 6.62 3.38 3.87
N ASP A 56 7.28 3.70 4.99
CA ASP A 56 7.03 3.03 6.28
C ASP A 56 5.58 3.26 6.78
N LEU A 57 5.08 4.50 6.69
CA LEU A 57 3.70 4.85 7.08
C LEU A 57 2.67 4.16 6.18
N PHE A 58 2.90 4.15 4.87
CA PHE A 58 2.03 3.47 3.92
C PHE A 58 1.97 1.98 4.20
N ARG A 59 3.13 1.34 4.40
CA ARG A 59 3.21 -0.09 4.79
C ARG A 59 2.34 -0.36 6.02
N ASP A 60 2.55 0.41 7.08
CA ASP A 60 1.90 0.18 8.37
C ASP A 60 0.38 0.30 8.25
N ARG A 61 -0.09 1.34 7.54
CA ARG A 61 -1.51 1.54 7.22
C ARG A 61 -2.07 0.34 6.44
N ARG A 62 -1.39 -0.12 5.39
CA ARG A 62 -1.85 -1.23 4.55
C ARG A 62 -1.97 -2.53 5.32
N TYR A 63 -0.97 -2.85 6.15
CA TYR A 63 -1.01 -4.03 7.01
C TYR A 63 -2.25 -4.04 7.92
N HIS A 64 -2.53 -2.89 8.55
CA HIS A 64 -3.68 -2.75 9.43
C HIS A 64 -5.02 -2.73 8.68
N TYR A 65 -5.06 -2.15 7.48
CA TYR A 65 -6.21 -2.17 6.59
C TYR A 65 -6.59 -3.60 6.21
N TYR A 66 -5.64 -4.42 5.74
CA TYR A 66 -5.90 -5.83 5.41
C TYR A 66 -6.45 -6.61 6.60
N GLY A 67 -5.84 -6.43 7.78
CA GLY A 67 -6.33 -7.06 9.00
C GLY A 67 -7.76 -6.64 9.34
N ALA A 68 -8.11 -5.36 9.16
CA ALA A 68 -9.45 -4.86 9.41
C ALA A 68 -10.49 -5.40 8.41
N VAL A 69 -10.14 -5.53 7.13
CA VAL A 69 -11.03 -6.08 6.09
C VAL A 69 -11.27 -7.58 6.30
N ILE A 70 -10.23 -8.34 6.63
CA ILE A 70 -10.36 -9.77 6.96
C ILE A 70 -11.26 -9.94 8.18
N GLU A 71 -11.05 -9.14 9.23
CA GLU A 71 -11.88 -9.18 10.45
C GLU A 71 -13.34 -8.80 10.17
N ALA A 72 -13.59 -7.80 9.33
CA ALA A 72 -14.95 -7.41 8.94
C ALA A 72 -15.65 -8.52 8.15
N THR A 73 -14.91 -9.16 7.24
CA THR A 73 -15.43 -10.30 6.47
C THR A 73 -15.72 -11.50 7.36
N ARG A 74 -14.86 -11.75 8.36
CA ARG A 74 -15.05 -12.80 9.36
C ARG A 74 -16.34 -12.58 10.16
N GLN A 75 -16.54 -11.38 10.69
CA GLN A 75 -17.75 -11.04 11.45
C GLN A 75 -19.03 -11.19 10.63
N TYR A 76 -18.96 -10.88 9.32
CA TYR A 76 -20.09 -11.08 8.42
C TYR A 76 -20.40 -12.57 8.18
N ALA A 77 -19.37 -13.39 7.97
CA ALA A 77 -19.54 -14.81 7.75
C ALA A 77 -20.05 -15.57 8.99
N GLU A 78 -19.59 -15.18 10.19
CA GLU A 78 -20.11 -15.68 11.48
C GLU A 78 -21.60 -15.35 11.65
N GLN A 79 -22.03 -14.13 11.28
CA GLN A 79 -23.45 -13.74 11.32
C GLN A 79 -24.30 -14.48 10.29
N SER A 80 -23.70 -14.87 9.17
CA SER A 80 -24.36 -15.60 8.09
C SER A 80 -24.40 -17.12 8.31
N GLY A 81 -23.78 -17.62 9.39
CA GLY A 81 -23.71 -19.05 9.72
C GLY A 81 -22.85 -19.86 8.75
N ARG A 82 -21.90 -19.23 8.05
CA ARG A 82 -21.01 -19.86 7.05
C ARG A 82 -19.59 -19.94 7.59
N ASP A 83 -19.37 -20.88 8.50
CA ASP A 83 -18.15 -20.91 9.34
C ASP A 83 -17.06 -21.91 8.89
N GLY A 84 -17.32 -22.73 7.87
CA GLY A 84 -16.44 -23.85 7.52
C GLY A 84 -15.24 -23.44 6.64
N GLU A 85 -15.45 -23.47 5.33
CA GLU A 85 -14.39 -23.28 4.34
C GLU A 85 -13.94 -21.82 4.24
N ASP A 86 -14.89 -20.89 4.34
CA ASP A 86 -14.64 -19.44 4.21
C ASP A 86 -13.75 -18.91 5.36
N MET A 87 -13.91 -19.42 6.59
CA MET A 87 -13.07 -19.06 7.73
C MET A 87 -11.63 -19.51 7.54
N LYS A 88 -11.43 -20.73 7.02
CA LYS A 88 -10.10 -21.26 6.76
C LYS A 88 -9.40 -20.44 5.68
N GLN A 89 -10.13 -20.07 4.61
CA GLN A 89 -9.60 -19.21 3.56
C GLN A 89 -9.22 -17.81 4.07
N LEU A 90 -10.02 -17.23 4.98
CA LEU A 90 -9.69 -15.96 5.65
C LEU A 90 -8.46 -16.07 6.57
N ASP A 91 -8.31 -17.18 7.29
CA ASP A 91 -7.13 -17.43 8.13
C ASP A 91 -5.86 -17.63 7.27
N ASP A 92 -5.96 -18.36 6.16
CA ASP A 92 -4.89 -18.52 5.19
C ASP A 92 -4.50 -17.18 4.55
N LEU A 93 -5.48 -16.35 4.18
CA LEU A 93 -5.25 -14.99 3.67
C LEU A 93 -4.57 -14.09 4.71
N ARG A 94 -4.99 -14.18 5.97
CA ARG A 94 -4.36 -13.43 7.07
C ARG A 94 -2.90 -13.84 7.26
N ARG A 95 -2.62 -15.14 7.21
CA ARG A 95 -1.27 -15.69 7.28
C ARG A 95 -0.44 -15.21 6.10
N TYR A 96 -0.98 -15.28 4.89
CA TYR A 96 -0.33 -14.81 3.66
C TYR A 96 0.10 -13.34 3.78
N VAL A 97 -0.81 -12.45 4.17
CA VAL A 97 -0.51 -11.03 4.38
C VAL A 97 0.56 -10.87 5.47
N LYS A 98 0.45 -11.58 6.59
CA LYS A 98 1.43 -11.47 7.67
C LYS A 98 2.84 -11.88 7.21
N GLU A 99 2.98 -13.02 6.55
CA GLU A 99 4.26 -13.53 6.06
C GLU A 99 4.89 -12.56 5.04
N ARG A 100 4.10 -12.05 4.09
CA ARG A 100 4.56 -11.04 3.12
C ARG A 100 5.05 -9.75 3.78
N PHE A 101 4.43 -9.32 4.87
CA PHE A 101 4.82 -8.10 5.58
C PHE A 101 6.02 -8.30 6.51
N GLU A 102 6.21 -9.51 7.04
CA GLU A 102 7.36 -9.86 7.88
C GLU A 102 8.63 -10.12 7.05
N ASP A 103 8.50 -10.71 5.85
CA ASP A 103 9.65 -11.07 5.02
C ASP A 103 9.96 -10.06 3.92
N GLU A 104 8.99 -9.76 3.05
CA GLU A 104 9.22 -8.94 1.86
C GLU A 104 9.09 -7.44 2.16
N HIS A 105 8.06 -7.04 2.89
CA HIS A 105 7.77 -5.63 3.15
C HIS A 105 8.36 -5.13 4.47
N ARG A 106 9.55 -5.60 4.88
CA ARG A 106 10.15 -5.18 6.16
C ARG A 106 10.22 -3.65 6.32
N PRO A 107 10.18 -3.12 7.56
CA PRO A 107 10.36 -1.69 7.81
C PRO A 107 11.71 -1.18 7.32
N VAL A 108 11.70 -0.11 6.53
CA VAL A 108 12.91 0.54 6.05
C VAL A 108 13.57 1.36 7.16
N ASN A 109 12.78 1.78 8.16
CA ASN A 109 13.22 2.59 9.30
C ASN A 109 13.93 3.85 8.79
N ALA A 110 13.15 4.80 8.29
CA ALA A 110 13.62 6.03 7.65
C ALA A 110 14.81 6.71 8.35
N GLY A 111 14.76 6.84 9.69
CA GLY A 111 15.83 7.47 10.47
C GLY A 111 17.14 6.67 10.47
N LEU A 112 17.06 5.36 10.67
CA LEU A 112 18.22 4.46 10.63
C LEU A 112 18.84 4.44 9.23
N SER A 113 18.00 4.41 8.20
CA SER A 113 18.44 4.40 6.80
C SER A 113 19.18 5.68 6.41
N VAL A 114 18.70 6.85 6.85
CA VAL A 114 19.40 8.13 6.63
C VAL A 114 20.74 8.12 7.36
N PHE A 115 20.76 7.72 8.63
CA PHE A 115 21.98 7.64 9.43
C PHE A 115 23.04 6.71 8.81
N LEU A 116 22.64 5.52 8.38
CA LEU A 116 23.51 4.57 7.69
C LEU A 116 23.98 5.12 6.34
N SER A 117 23.14 5.85 5.62
CA SER A 117 23.54 6.50 4.35
C SER A 117 24.65 7.52 4.58
N PHE A 118 24.61 8.29 5.67
CA PHE A 118 25.70 9.21 6.00
C PHE A 118 26.99 8.49 6.37
N ILE A 119 26.93 7.49 7.25
CA ILE A 119 28.12 6.74 7.71
C ILE A 119 28.81 6.01 6.55
N THR A 120 28.02 5.44 5.64
CA THR A 120 28.52 4.67 4.50
C THR A 120 28.84 5.53 3.27
N LEU A 121 28.92 6.85 3.42
CA LEU A 121 29.18 7.81 2.33
C LEU A 121 28.24 7.61 1.12
N GLY A 122 26.97 7.32 1.38
CA GLY A 122 25.92 7.19 0.37
C GLY A 122 25.70 5.77 -0.19
N ILE A 123 26.55 4.79 0.13
CA ILE A 123 26.39 3.41 -0.35
C ILE A 123 25.08 2.81 0.16
N TYR A 124 24.76 2.99 1.45
CA TYR A 124 23.49 2.55 2.00
C TYR A 124 22.30 3.34 1.41
N GLY A 125 22.54 4.56 0.94
CA GLY A 125 21.56 5.34 0.19
C GLY A 125 21.09 4.56 -1.05
N LEU A 126 22.02 4.06 -1.87
CA LEU A 126 21.68 3.24 -3.05
C LEU A 126 20.89 1.98 -2.67
N TYR A 127 21.23 1.33 -1.56
CA TYR A 127 20.47 0.19 -1.05
C TYR A 127 19.04 0.57 -0.63
N ALA A 128 18.86 1.72 0.02
CA ALA A 128 17.53 2.22 0.37
C ALA A 128 16.71 2.62 -0.87
N TYR A 129 17.35 3.14 -1.93
CA TYR A 129 16.71 3.37 -3.24
C TYR A 129 16.23 2.06 -3.87
N TYR A 130 17.09 1.04 -3.92
CA TYR A 130 16.73 -0.30 -4.39
C TYR A 130 15.50 -0.83 -3.65
N ARG A 131 15.56 -0.79 -2.31
CA ARG A 131 14.50 -1.32 -1.45
C ARG A 131 13.18 -0.58 -1.62
N THR A 132 13.23 0.76 -1.72
CA THR A 132 12.04 1.58 -1.92
C THR A 132 11.40 1.29 -3.28
N MET A 133 12.21 1.21 -4.35
CA MET A 133 11.72 0.92 -5.69
C MET A 133 11.05 -0.46 -5.76
N ARG A 134 11.70 -1.47 -5.16
CA ARG A 134 11.16 -2.84 -5.08
C ARG A 134 9.87 -2.89 -4.27
N PHE A 135 9.81 -2.22 -3.13
CA PHE A 135 8.63 -2.15 -2.27
C PHE A 135 7.39 -1.66 -3.02
N TRP A 136 7.49 -0.59 -3.82
CA TRP A 136 6.34 -0.04 -4.54
C TRP A 136 5.78 -0.97 -5.62
N TRP A 137 6.59 -1.90 -6.13
CA TRP A 137 6.11 -2.95 -7.02
C TRP A 137 5.50 -4.12 -6.25
N GLU A 138 6.18 -4.61 -5.23
CA GLU A 138 5.73 -5.77 -4.43
C GLU A 138 4.41 -5.52 -3.70
N ILE A 139 4.19 -4.28 -3.24
CA ILE A 139 2.94 -3.93 -2.55
C ILE A 139 1.74 -3.92 -3.49
N GLN A 140 1.94 -3.67 -4.79
CA GLN A 140 0.88 -3.78 -5.80
C GLN A 140 0.52 -5.23 -6.09
N LEU A 141 1.51 -6.11 -6.19
CA LEU A 141 1.26 -7.55 -6.34
C LEU A 141 0.56 -8.12 -5.12
N THR A 142 0.96 -7.66 -3.92
CA THR A 142 0.29 -8.05 -2.68
C THR A 142 -1.17 -7.57 -2.66
N GLU A 143 -1.44 -6.39 -3.22
CA GLU A 143 -2.82 -5.87 -3.35
C GLU A 143 -3.67 -6.68 -4.31
N GLU A 144 -3.11 -7.03 -5.47
CA GLU A 144 -3.74 -7.88 -6.47
C GLU A 144 -4.11 -9.25 -5.87
N ASP A 145 -3.12 -9.96 -5.31
CA ASP A 145 -3.31 -11.28 -4.69
C ASP A 145 -4.32 -11.23 -3.53
N PHE A 146 -4.26 -10.18 -2.70
CA PHE A 146 -5.19 -9.97 -1.60
C PHE A 146 -6.62 -9.74 -2.11
N THR A 147 -6.79 -8.86 -3.09
CA THR A 147 -8.10 -8.49 -3.64
C THR A 147 -8.75 -9.65 -4.38
N ASP A 148 -7.98 -10.46 -5.09
CA ASP A 148 -8.46 -11.67 -5.75
C ASP A 148 -8.92 -12.71 -4.73
N SER A 149 -8.11 -12.97 -3.70
CA SER A 149 -8.44 -13.92 -2.64
C SER A 149 -9.66 -13.46 -1.84
N LEU A 150 -9.76 -12.16 -1.55
CA LEU A 150 -10.91 -11.55 -0.87
C LEU A 150 -12.18 -11.65 -1.72
N SER A 151 -12.08 -11.36 -3.01
CA SER A 151 -13.21 -11.42 -3.94
C SER A 151 -13.79 -12.83 -4.03
N ASP A 152 -12.94 -13.87 -4.03
CA ASP A 152 -13.42 -15.26 -4.03
C ASP A 152 -14.22 -15.60 -2.78
N VAL A 153 -13.76 -15.16 -1.60
CA VAL A 153 -14.50 -15.31 -0.35
C VAL A 153 -15.82 -14.52 -0.40
N TRP A 154 -15.77 -13.28 -0.87
CA TRP A 154 -16.94 -12.39 -0.91
C TRP A 154 -18.02 -12.85 -1.89
N LEU A 155 -17.64 -13.43 -3.03
CA LEU A 155 -18.58 -14.05 -3.98
C LEU A 155 -19.28 -15.26 -3.36
N ARG A 156 -18.53 -16.11 -2.63
CA ARG A 156 -19.11 -17.25 -1.90
C ARG A 156 -20.04 -16.82 -0.77
N LEU A 157 -19.68 -15.75 -0.05
CA LEU A 157 -20.49 -15.16 1.02
C LEU A 157 -21.68 -14.34 0.49
N GLY A 158 -21.72 -14.01 -0.80
CA GLY A 158 -22.75 -13.16 -1.39
C GLY A 158 -22.68 -11.68 -0.98
N ILE A 159 -21.52 -11.23 -0.48
CA ILE A 159 -21.26 -9.82 -0.11
C ILE A 159 -21.22 -8.95 -1.37
N VAL A 160 -20.63 -9.47 -2.45
CA VAL A 160 -20.54 -8.81 -3.75
C VAL A 160 -21.07 -9.71 -4.85
N GLN A 161 -21.60 -9.09 -5.91
CA GLN A 161 -22.06 -9.82 -7.11
C GLN A 161 -21.01 -9.88 -8.22
N TYR A 162 -19.97 -9.05 -8.11
CA TYR A 162 -18.88 -8.97 -9.08
C TYR A 162 -17.54 -8.96 -8.36
N ARG A 163 -16.52 -9.55 -8.99
CA ARG A 163 -15.14 -9.57 -8.49
C ARG A 163 -14.60 -8.14 -8.39
N VAL A 164 -14.01 -7.79 -7.25
CA VAL A 164 -13.24 -6.55 -7.11
C VAL A 164 -11.93 -6.77 -7.84
N THR A 165 -11.56 -5.86 -8.73
CA THR A 165 -10.32 -5.97 -9.51
C THR A 165 -9.39 -4.84 -9.11
N TYR A 166 -8.10 -5.17 -9.01
CA TYR A 166 -7.02 -4.22 -8.80
C TYR A 166 -6.06 -4.36 -9.97
N GLU A 167 -5.77 -3.27 -10.68
CA GLU A 167 -4.85 -3.29 -11.83
C GLU A 167 -3.47 -2.74 -11.42
N PRO A 168 -2.41 -3.56 -11.34
CA PRO A 168 -1.07 -3.06 -11.03
C PRO A 168 -0.58 -2.10 -12.11
N VAL A 169 0.03 -0.99 -11.70
CA VAL A 169 0.62 -0.02 -12.62
C VAL A 169 1.95 -0.59 -13.15
N PRO A 170 2.03 -1.02 -14.42
CA PRO A 170 3.19 -1.75 -14.96
C PRO A 170 4.44 -0.87 -15.01
N ASP A 171 4.27 0.45 -15.08
CA ASP A 171 5.37 1.42 -15.08
C ASP A 171 6.28 1.28 -13.86
N LEU A 172 5.81 0.73 -12.74
CA LEU A 172 6.58 0.58 -11.50
C LEU A 172 7.45 -0.70 -11.51
N ARG A 173 7.21 -1.63 -12.45
CA ARG A 173 8.03 -2.84 -12.62
C ARG A 173 9.36 -2.49 -13.27
N ARG A 174 10.33 -2.07 -12.46
CA ARG A 174 11.64 -1.60 -12.94
C ARG A 174 12.78 -2.45 -12.40
N GLY A 175 13.78 -2.69 -13.25
CA GLY A 175 15.03 -3.35 -12.86
C GLY A 175 16.02 -2.36 -12.26
N PHE A 176 16.44 -2.58 -11.01
CA PHE A 176 17.40 -1.71 -10.32
C PHE A 176 18.74 -1.67 -11.05
N GLY A 177 19.23 -2.83 -11.50
CA GLY A 177 20.50 -2.94 -12.24
C GLY A 177 20.50 -2.09 -13.51
N THR A 178 19.37 -2.05 -14.24
CA THR A 178 19.24 -1.22 -15.44
C THR A 178 19.36 0.27 -15.13
N HIS A 179 18.71 0.75 -14.06
CA HIS A 179 18.75 2.16 -13.69
C HIS A 179 20.13 2.58 -13.16
N LEU A 180 20.78 1.70 -12.39
CA LEU A 180 22.14 1.90 -11.93
C LEU A 180 23.13 1.95 -13.10
N LEU A 181 23.03 0.99 -14.04
CA LEU A 181 23.88 0.93 -15.22
C LEU A 181 23.69 2.17 -16.11
N LEU A 182 22.45 2.57 -16.37
CA LEU A 182 22.15 3.79 -17.12
C LEU A 182 22.70 5.03 -16.42
N THR A 183 22.63 5.10 -15.09
CA THR A 183 23.23 6.21 -14.32
C THR A 183 24.74 6.26 -14.52
N ILE A 184 25.43 5.11 -14.52
CA ILE A 184 26.88 5.05 -14.74
C ILE A 184 27.23 5.42 -16.19
N VAL A 185 26.54 4.84 -17.18
CA VAL A 185 26.80 5.07 -18.62
C VAL A 185 26.54 6.53 -19.02
N THR A 186 25.53 7.17 -18.42
CA THR A 186 25.20 8.58 -18.68
C THR A 186 25.97 9.56 -17.79
N LEU A 187 27.00 9.10 -17.07
CA LEU A 187 27.81 9.91 -16.15
C LEU A 187 26.95 10.67 -15.10
N GLY A 188 25.89 10.03 -14.60
CA GLY A 188 25.03 10.54 -13.55
C GLY A 188 23.78 11.28 -14.04
N ILE A 189 23.67 11.62 -15.33
CA ILE A 189 22.50 12.36 -15.87
C ILE A 189 21.21 11.58 -15.67
N TYR A 190 21.24 10.26 -15.94
CA TYR A 190 20.07 9.40 -15.73
C TYR A 190 19.68 9.27 -14.25
N GLY A 191 20.59 9.58 -13.33
CA GLY A 191 20.28 9.63 -11.89
C GLY A 191 19.17 10.64 -11.56
N PHE A 192 19.05 11.75 -12.30
CA PHE A 192 17.96 12.71 -12.13
C PHE A 192 16.61 12.13 -12.57
N VAL A 193 16.59 11.41 -13.69
CA VAL A 193 15.37 10.73 -14.19
C VAL A 193 14.93 9.66 -13.20
N TRP A 194 15.88 8.89 -12.68
CA TRP A 194 15.62 7.85 -11.69
C TRP A 194 15.11 8.45 -10.36
N ASP A 195 15.66 9.58 -9.91
CA ASP A 195 15.18 10.27 -8.72
C ASP A 195 13.75 10.83 -8.90
N TYR A 196 13.46 11.44 -10.05
CA TYR A 196 12.12 11.92 -10.41
C TYR A 196 11.08 10.79 -10.37
N GLN A 197 11.45 9.67 -10.97
CA GLN A 197 10.64 8.46 -10.99
C GLN A 197 10.33 7.99 -9.57
N LEU A 198 11.33 7.78 -8.72
CA LEU A 198 11.12 7.32 -7.35
C LEU A 198 10.30 8.32 -6.51
N HIS A 199 10.40 9.61 -6.82
CA HIS A 199 9.63 10.65 -6.17
C HIS A 199 8.12 10.52 -6.44
N THR A 200 7.79 10.28 -7.72
CA THR A 200 6.43 10.29 -8.27
C THR A 200 5.76 8.92 -8.31
N ASP A 201 6.52 7.82 -8.17
CA ASP A 201 5.98 6.45 -8.23
C ASP A 201 4.75 6.24 -7.32
N PRO A 202 4.70 6.74 -6.06
CA PRO A 202 3.51 6.56 -5.22
C PRO A 202 2.30 7.36 -5.70
N GLU A 203 2.53 8.53 -6.29
CA GLU A 203 1.45 9.38 -6.82
C GLU A 203 0.73 8.71 -7.99
N LYS A 204 1.41 7.82 -8.72
CA LYS A 204 0.81 7.03 -9.80
C LYS A 204 -0.03 5.87 -9.27
N MET A 205 0.36 5.27 -8.15
CA MET A 205 -0.29 4.11 -7.56
C MET A 205 -1.51 4.49 -6.71
N TYR A 206 -1.45 5.61 -5.98
CA TYR A 206 -2.49 6.00 -5.02
C TYR A 206 -3.92 6.05 -5.58
N PRO A 207 -4.18 6.57 -6.79
CA PRO A 207 -5.55 6.61 -7.32
C PRO A 207 -6.20 5.22 -7.41
N GLU A 208 -5.45 4.22 -7.86
CA GLU A 208 -5.94 2.84 -8.02
C GLU A 208 -6.21 2.17 -6.67
N VAL A 209 -5.27 2.34 -5.73
CA VAL A 209 -5.42 1.84 -4.36
C VAL A 209 -6.63 2.48 -3.67
N HIS A 210 -6.80 3.80 -3.81
CA HIS A 210 -7.90 4.53 -3.18
C HIS A 210 -9.25 4.13 -3.77
N SER A 211 -9.31 3.92 -5.08
CA SER A 211 -10.51 3.41 -5.77
C SER A 211 -10.91 2.01 -5.26
N THR A 212 -9.94 1.12 -5.11
CA THR A 212 -10.15 -0.24 -4.60
C THR A 212 -10.59 -0.22 -3.13
N GLU A 213 -9.92 0.57 -2.28
CA GLU A 213 -10.30 0.77 -0.88
C GLU A 213 -11.74 1.27 -0.73
N ASP A 214 -12.14 2.26 -1.54
CA ASP A 214 -13.47 2.85 -1.51
C ASP A 214 -14.54 1.84 -1.97
N THR A 215 -14.22 1.00 -2.95
CA THR A 215 -15.08 -0.10 -3.43
C THR A 215 -15.29 -1.14 -2.34
N VAL A 216 -14.22 -1.59 -1.67
CA VAL A 216 -14.27 -2.56 -0.56
C VAL A 216 -15.09 -2.00 0.60
N LEU A 217 -14.85 -0.75 1.00
CA LEU A 217 -15.60 -0.11 2.09
C LEU A 217 -17.09 0.01 1.76
N THR A 218 -17.42 0.38 0.52
CA THR A 218 -18.81 0.51 0.06
C THR A 218 -19.51 -0.84 0.05
N ALA A 219 -18.85 -1.90 -0.42
CA ALA A 219 -19.37 -3.26 -0.40
C ALA A 219 -19.66 -3.75 1.04
N LEU A 220 -18.73 -3.54 1.98
CA LEU A 220 -18.93 -3.91 3.39
C LEU A 220 -20.10 -3.16 4.02
N ARG A 221 -20.24 -1.86 3.76
CA ARG A 221 -21.38 -1.06 4.26
C ARG A 221 -22.71 -1.51 3.67
N HIS A 222 -22.74 -1.92 2.40
CA HIS A 222 -23.94 -2.47 1.78
C HIS A 222 -24.33 -3.82 2.38
N ALA A 223 -23.37 -4.72 2.56
CA ALA A 223 -23.61 -6.02 3.18
C ALA A 223 -24.12 -5.89 4.62
N GLU A 224 -23.61 -4.91 5.38
CA GLU A 224 -24.07 -4.59 6.73
C GLU A 224 -25.49 -4.02 6.79
N THR A 225 -25.95 -3.30 5.76
CA THR A 225 -27.29 -2.71 5.72
C THR A 225 -28.34 -3.64 5.11
N ALA A 226 -27.92 -4.66 4.36
CA ALA A 226 -28.77 -5.68 3.75
C ALA A 226 -29.21 -6.92 4.59
N PRO A 227 -28.84 -7.15 5.89
CA PRO A 227 -29.00 -8.46 6.53
C PRO A 227 -30.44 -8.98 6.73
N HIS A 228 -31.48 -8.22 6.34
CA HIS A 228 -32.88 -8.57 6.62
C HIS A 228 -33.85 -8.51 5.43
N SER A 229 -33.39 -8.34 4.18
CA SER A 229 -34.33 -8.24 3.03
C SER A 229 -34.48 -9.51 2.19
N GLY A 230 -33.59 -10.51 2.35
CA GLY A 230 -33.58 -11.72 1.52
C GLY A 230 -34.35 -12.93 2.07
N LEU A 231 -34.78 -12.92 3.33
CA LEU A 231 -35.45 -14.06 3.99
C LEU A 231 -36.98 -13.90 4.10
N ALA A 232 -37.56 -12.83 3.55
CA ALA A 232 -39.01 -12.59 3.57
C ALA A 232 -39.72 -12.87 2.22
N ALA A 233 -39.03 -13.42 1.23
CA ALA A 233 -39.56 -13.58 -0.13
C ALA A 233 -39.39 -14.99 -0.74
N ALA A 234 -39.29 -16.05 0.08
CA ALA A 234 -39.41 -17.43 -0.39
C ALA A 234 -40.16 -18.29 0.62
#